data_AF-A0A3D2JAU7-F1
#
_entry.id   AF-A0A3D2JAU7-F1
#
_cell.length_a   1.000
_cell.length_b   1.000
_cell.length_c   1.000
_cell.angle_alpha   90.00
_cell.angle_beta   90.00
_cell.angle_gamma   90.00
#
_symmetry.space_group_name_H-M   'P 1'
#
loop_
_entity.id
_entity.type
_entity.pdbx_description
1 polymer ?
#
loop_
_entity_poly.entity_id
_entity_poly.type
_entity_poly.pdbx_seq_one_letter_code
_entity_poly.pdbx_strand_id
1 'polypeptide(L)'
;MPLSAFGGQSYSISNSGTMLFQQGVIKSIIGGVEVDLVSAPIEPGEYKLEIQTGDGGIEIFLPRYVQFTIDGGSILGGREMHTGTEQWAHMQKKLRKTVTLPDEPPAFALASHDERPVNIHFTFRTGLGGVDIYKL
;
A
#
# COMPACT_ATOMS: atom_id res chain seq x y z
N MET A 1 16.25 -3.14 -13.57
CA MET A 1 15.00 -3.23 -12.78
C MET A 1 14.93 -4.62 -12.17
N PRO A 2 14.74 -4.78 -10.86
CA PRO A 2 14.64 -6.11 -10.26
C PRO A 2 13.31 -6.75 -10.70
N LEU A 3 13.42 -7.86 -11.43
CA LEU A 3 12.30 -8.74 -11.78
C LEU A 3 12.35 -9.91 -10.80
N SER A 4 11.49 -9.93 -9.79
CA SER A 4 11.34 -11.15 -8.97
C SER A 4 10.24 -11.99 -9.58
N ALA A 5 10.62 -13.09 -10.22
CA ALA A 5 9.72 -13.95 -10.99
C ALA A 5 8.86 -14.86 -10.10
N PHE A 6 9.21 -15.03 -8.81
CA PHE A 6 8.57 -15.97 -7.90
C PHE A 6 8.54 -15.44 -6.46
N GLY A 7 7.33 -15.21 -5.93
CA GLY A 7 7.07 -14.91 -4.52
C GLY A 7 6.42 -13.55 -4.29
N GLY A 8 5.61 -13.45 -3.22
CA GLY A 8 4.99 -12.19 -2.81
C GLY A 8 6.04 -11.10 -2.57
N GLN A 9 5.74 -9.88 -3.02
CA GLN A 9 6.62 -8.73 -2.89
C GLN A 9 6.06 -7.77 -1.85
N SER A 10 6.86 -7.40 -0.86
CA SER A 10 6.45 -6.44 0.18
C SER A 10 7.31 -5.19 0.11
N TYR A 11 6.67 -4.02 0.01
CA TYR A 11 7.32 -2.70 -0.02
C TYR A 11 6.89 -1.91 1.22
N SER A 12 7.81 -1.15 1.80
CA SER A 12 7.52 -0.37 3.01
C SER A 12 8.09 1.03 2.95
N ILE A 13 7.28 2.00 3.35
CA ILE A 13 7.69 3.39 3.54
C ILE A 13 8.76 3.53 4.63
N SER A 14 8.74 2.71 5.69
CA SER A 14 9.78 2.76 6.74
C SER A 14 11.17 2.33 6.23
N ASN A 15 11.21 1.44 5.23
CA ASN A 15 12.46 0.95 4.65
C ASN A 15 12.99 1.85 3.53
N SER A 16 12.10 2.40 2.71
CA SER A 16 12.47 3.14 1.49
C SER A 16 12.25 4.65 1.58
N GLY A 17 11.52 5.14 2.58
CA GLY A 17 11.03 6.52 2.61
C GLY A 17 10.26 6.88 1.34
N THR A 18 10.31 8.15 0.96
CA THR A 18 9.64 8.67 -0.26
C THR A 18 10.23 8.13 -1.57
N MET A 19 11.40 7.46 -1.53
CA MET A 19 11.95 6.78 -2.71
C MET A 19 11.04 5.67 -3.22
N LEU A 20 10.15 5.11 -2.38
CA LEU A 20 9.14 4.13 -2.78
C LEU A 20 8.29 4.62 -3.95
N PHE A 21 7.96 5.92 -3.99
CA PHE A 21 7.17 6.53 -5.05
C PHE A 21 7.98 6.84 -6.32
N GLN A 22 9.29 6.65 -6.30
CA GLN A 22 10.20 6.95 -7.41
C GLN A 22 10.75 5.69 -8.08
N GLN A 23 10.38 4.50 -7.63
CA GLN A 23 10.93 3.23 -8.13
C GLN A 23 10.41 2.84 -9.53
N GLY A 24 9.48 3.60 -10.09
CA GLY A 24 8.76 3.24 -11.30
C GLY A 24 7.69 2.17 -11.01
N VAL A 25 7.42 1.31 -11.99
CA VAL A 25 6.36 0.30 -11.87
C VAL A 25 6.81 -0.86 -10.99
N ILE A 26 6.07 -1.10 -9.90
CA ILE A 26 6.21 -2.31 -9.08
C ILE A 26 5.59 -3.48 -9.85
N LYS A 27 6.38 -4.51 -10.15
CA LYS A 27 5.94 -5.67 -10.95
C LYS A 27 6.09 -6.98 -10.18
N SER A 28 5.04 -7.79 -10.19
CA SER A 28 5.09 -9.18 -9.76
C SER A 28 4.45 -10.08 -10.82
N ILE A 29 5.11 -11.18 -11.19
CA ILE A 29 4.56 -12.14 -12.15
C ILE A 29 3.72 -13.19 -11.41
N ILE A 30 4.27 -13.76 -10.33
CA ILE A 30 3.62 -14.76 -9.47
C ILE A 30 3.85 -14.36 -8.01
N GLY A 31 2.76 -14.19 -7.27
CA GLY A 31 2.73 -13.72 -5.89
C GLY A 31 2.18 -12.30 -5.79
N GLY A 32 1.41 -12.04 -4.74
CA GLY A 32 0.80 -10.74 -4.51
C GLY A 32 1.81 -9.63 -4.19
N VAL A 33 1.32 -8.39 -4.17
CA VAL A 33 2.10 -7.21 -3.78
C VAL A 33 1.48 -6.62 -2.51
N GLU A 34 2.28 -6.50 -1.47
CA GLU A 34 1.93 -5.80 -0.23
C GLU A 34 2.67 -4.45 -0.21
N VAL A 35 1.96 -3.35 0.03
CA VAL A 35 2.56 -2.02 0.18
C VAL A 35 2.17 -1.43 1.52
N ASP A 36 3.16 -1.32 2.40
CA ASP A 36 3.07 -0.63 3.68
C ASP A 36 3.39 0.85 3.53
N LEU A 37 2.38 1.69 3.76
CA LEU A 37 2.51 3.14 3.83
C LEU A 37 2.15 3.67 5.23
N VAL A 38 1.95 2.79 6.22
CA VAL A 38 1.44 3.13 7.55
C VAL A 38 2.53 3.09 8.63
N SER A 39 3.63 2.40 8.39
CA SER A 39 4.73 2.23 9.36
C SER A 39 5.59 3.47 9.61
N ALA A 40 5.54 4.47 8.74
CA ALA A 40 6.28 5.74 8.89
C ALA A 40 5.47 6.92 8.33
N PRO A 41 5.68 8.15 8.83
CA PRO A 41 5.01 9.33 8.30
C PRO A 41 5.41 9.59 6.85
N ILE A 42 4.46 10.15 6.10
CA ILE A 42 4.65 10.56 4.71
C ILE A 42 4.55 12.08 4.67
N GLU A 43 5.57 12.73 4.11
CA GLU A 43 5.56 14.18 3.95
C GLU A 43 4.40 14.62 3.03
N PRO A 44 3.72 15.74 3.32
CA PRO A 44 2.70 16.31 2.46
C PRO A 44 3.16 16.46 1.00
N GLY A 45 2.28 16.15 0.06
CA GLY A 45 2.60 16.21 -1.36
C GLY A 45 1.78 15.27 -2.23
N GLU A 46 2.12 15.29 -3.51
CA GLU A 46 1.52 14.47 -4.56
C GLU A 46 2.45 13.31 -4.92
N TYR A 47 1.95 12.09 -4.81
CA TYR A 47 2.70 10.87 -5.07
C TYR A 47 1.98 9.99 -6.10
N LYS A 48 2.75 9.16 -6.80
CA LYS A 48 2.24 8.19 -7.76
C LYS A 48 2.79 6.82 -7.43
N LEU A 49 1.94 5.80 -7.55
CA LEU A 49 2.35 4.42 -7.38
C LEU A 49 1.68 3.55 -8.45
N GLU A 50 2.48 2.97 -9.33
CA GLU A 50 2.01 2.04 -10.36
C GLU A 50 2.39 0.61 -9.97
N ILE A 51 1.39 -0.28 -9.89
CA ILE A 51 1.59 -1.67 -9.50
C ILE A 51 0.94 -2.58 -10.55
N GLN A 52 1.72 -3.54 -11.02
CA GLN A 52 1.30 -4.54 -11.99
C GLN A 52 1.54 -5.94 -11.44
N THR A 53 0.47 -6.75 -11.37
CA THR A 53 0.55 -8.16 -10.97
C THR A 53 0.00 -9.09 -12.07
N GLY A 54 0.67 -10.23 -12.28
CA GLY A 54 0.19 -11.30 -13.13
C GLY A 54 -0.84 -12.17 -12.41
N ASP A 55 -0.35 -12.99 -11.49
CA ASP A 55 -1.14 -13.86 -10.61
C ASP A 55 -0.83 -13.55 -9.13
N GLY A 56 -1.76 -12.89 -8.45
CA GLY A 56 -1.64 -12.41 -7.07
C GLY A 56 -2.37 -11.08 -6.85
N GLY A 57 -3.00 -10.93 -5.68
CA GLY A 57 -3.67 -9.70 -5.28
C GLY A 57 -2.70 -8.58 -4.88
N ILE A 58 -3.25 -7.38 -4.75
CA ILE A 58 -2.54 -6.20 -4.22
C ILE A 58 -3.17 -5.83 -2.89
N GLU A 59 -2.35 -5.67 -1.85
CA GLU A 59 -2.78 -5.17 -0.53
C GLU A 59 -2.04 -3.87 -0.22
N ILE A 60 -2.77 -2.78 0.02
CA ILE A 60 -2.21 -1.47 0.37
C ILE A 60 -2.65 -1.09 1.79
N PHE A 61 -1.70 -0.70 2.64
CA PHE A 61 -1.95 -0.30 4.03
C PHE A 61 -1.66 1.19 4.21
N LEU A 62 -2.70 1.99 4.50
CA LEU A 62 -2.67 3.44 4.52
C LEU A 62 -2.94 4.03 5.92
N PRO A 63 -2.27 5.15 6.26
CA PRO A 63 -2.67 5.97 7.38
C PRO A 63 -3.92 6.81 7.04
N ARG A 64 -4.62 7.28 8.07
CA ARG A 64 -5.91 8.00 7.96
C ARG A 64 -5.84 9.26 7.11
N TYR A 65 -4.76 10.03 7.26
CA TYR A 65 -4.61 11.32 6.58
C TYR A 65 -4.39 11.21 5.07
N VAL A 66 -4.08 10.03 4.53
CA VAL A 66 -3.80 9.87 3.09
C VAL A 66 -5.09 9.94 2.30
N GLN A 67 -5.12 10.88 1.36
CA GLN A 67 -6.12 10.94 0.30
C GLN A 67 -5.58 10.19 -0.93
N PHE A 68 -6.45 9.56 -1.70
CA PHE A 68 -6.00 8.82 -2.86
C PHE A 68 -7.04 8.77 -3.98
N THR A 69 -6.52 8.55 -5.18
CA THR A 69 -7.30 8.24 -6.39
C THR A 69 -6.80 6.91 -6.94
N ILE A 70 -7.67 6.20 -7.67
CA ILE A 70 -7.35 4.89 -8.22
C ILE A 70 -7.74 4.86 -9.70
N ASP A 71 -6.74 4.60 -10.53
CA ASP A 71 -6.88 4.30 -11.94
C ASP A 71 -6.53 2.84 -12.24
N GLY A 72 -7.08 2.32 -13.34
CA GLY A 72 -6.92 0.93 -13.75
C GLY A 72 -7.89 -0.01 -13.04
N GLY A 73 -7.55 -1.29 -12.99
CA GLY A 73 -8.46 -2.30 -12.45
C GLY A 73 -7.89 -3.72 -12.45
N SER A 74 -8.67 -4.59 -11.83
CA SER A 74 -8.48 -6.04 -11.87
C SER A 74 -9.35 -6.65 -12.95
N ILE A 75 -8.78 -7.58 -13.73
CA ILE A 75 -9.56 -8.39 -14.67
C ILE A 75 -10.43 -9.40 -13.88
N LEU A 76 -9.92 -9.92 -12.75
CA LEU A 76 -10.60 -10.89 -11.87
C LEU A 76 -10.17 -10.69 -10.40
N GLY A 77 -11.09 -10.36 -9.49
CA GLY A 77 -10.81 -10.26 -8.04
C GLY A 77 -11.39 -9.05 -7.32
N GLY A 78 -12.05 -8.13 -8.02
CA GLY A 78 -12.72 -6.99 -7.40
C GLY A 78 -11.76 -5.98 -6.75
N ARG A 79 -12.36 -4.97 -6.11
CA ARG A 79 -11.65 -3.95 -5.34
C ARG A 79 -12.41 -3.72 -4.05
N GLU A 80 -11.76 -3.95 -2.91
CA GLU A 80 -12.35 -3.74 -1.60
C GLU A 80 -11.59 -2.65 -0.82
N MET A 81 -12.33 -1.91 0.00
CA MET A 81 -11.79 -0.88 0.86
C MET A 81 -12.28 -1.13 2.28
N HIS A 82 -11.33 -1.24 3.20
CA HIS A 82 -11.57 -1.47 4.61
C HIS A 82 -11.04 -0.26 5.38
N THR A 83 -11.93 0.44 6.08
CA THR A 83 -11.60 1.66 6.80
C THR A 83 -11.90 1.52 8.28
N GLY A 84 -10.97 1.95 9.13
CA GLY A 84 -11.19 2.05 10.57
C GLY A 84 -9.98 1.59 11.37
N THR A 85 -9.95 1.93 12.65
CA THR A 85 -8.84 1.59 13.55
C THR A 85 -8.75 0.09 13.81
N GLU A 86 -9.84 -0.65 13.66
CA GLU A 86 -9.88 -2.11 13.77
C GLU A 86 -9.05 -2.82 12.70
N GLN A 87 -8.72 -2.13 11.60
CA GLN A 87 -7.82 -2.66 10.57
C GLN A 87 -6.38 -2.79 11.06
N TRP A 88 -5.99 -2.13 12.16
CA TRP A 88 -4.62 -2.19 12.68
C TRP A 88 -4.16 -3.61 13.01
N ALA A 89 -5.00 -4.41 13.66
CA ALA A 89 -4.68 -5.80 13.97
C ALA A 89 -4.45 -6.64 12.69
N HIS A 90 -5.20 -6.32 11.62
CA HIS A 90 -5.00 -6.95 10.31
C HIS A 90 -3.67 -6.50 9.69
N MET A 91 -3.39 -5.18 9.67
CA MET A 91 -2.13 -4.60 9.19
C MET A 91 -0.93 -5.22 9.88
N GLN A 92 -0.94 -5.34 11.22
CA GLN A 92 0.11 -6.00 12.01
C GLN A 92 0.31 -7.45 11.57
N LYS A 93 -0.76 -8.23 11.43
CA LYS A 93 -0.68 -9.64 11.03
C LYS A 93 -0.05 -9.81 9.65
N LYS A 94 -0.40 -8.94 8.69
CA LYS A 94 0.12 -8.96 7.32
C LYS A 94 1.57 -8.51 7.27
N LEU A 95 1.87 -7.38 7.88
CA LEU A 95 3.15 -6.71 7.77
C LEU A 95 4.24 -7.21 8.72
N ARG A 96 3.93 -8.09 9.67
CA ARG A 96 4.90 -8.61 10.67
C ARG A 96 6.20 -9.19 10.11
N LYS A 97 6.21 -9.64 8.85
CA LYS A 97 7.41 -10.18 8.18
C LYS A 97 8.26 -9.10 7.51
N THR A 98 7.69 -7.92 7.30
CA THR A 98 8.26 -6.81 6.53
C THR A 98 8.73 -5.69 7.44
N VAL A 99 7.97 -5.39 8.50
CA VAL A 99 8.23 -4.31 9.46
C VAL A 99 7.79 -4.69 10.87
N THR A 100 8.40 -4.04 11.87
CA THR A 100 7.93 -4.09 13.26
C THR A 100 6.98 -2.93 13.52
N LEU A 101 5.69 -3.23 13.68
CA LEU A 101 4.68 -2.25 14.05
C LEU A 101 4.48 -2.22 15.56
N PRO A 102 4.16 -1.05 16.16
CA PRO A 102 3.76 -0.96 17.56
C PRO A 102 2.44 -1.68 17.83
N ASP A 103 2.16 -1.97 19.10
CA ASP A 103 0.92 -2.66 19.51
C ASP A 103 -0.34 -1.87 19.16
N GLU A 104 -0.29 -0.54 19.31
CA GLU A 104 -1.36 0.40 18.93
C GLU A 104 -0.96 1.24 17.72
N PRO A 105 -1.94 1.72 16.91
CA PRO A 105 -1.62 2.57 15.77
C PRO A 105 -0.92 3.85 16.24
N PRO A 106 0.20 4.25 15.59
CA PRO A 106 0.91 5.44 16.01
C PRO A 106 0.07 6.70 15.74
N ALA A 107 0.23 7.72 16.58
CA ALA A 107 -0.58 8.94 16.53
C ALA A 107 -0.57 9.64 15.17
N PHE A 108 0.57 9.63 14.46
CA PHE A 108 0.66 10.21 13.12
C PHE A 108 -0.26 9.49 12.13
N ALA A 109 -0.38 8.16 12.23
CA ALA A 109 -1.18 7.37 11.30
C ALA A 109 -2.69 7.55 11.51
N LEU A 110 -3.09 8.07 12.67
CA LEU A 110 -4.47 8.41 13.02
C LEU A 110 -4.80 9.90 12.84
N ALA A 111 -3.79 10.74 12.59
CA ALA A 111 -3.98 12.18 12.44
C ALA A 111 -4.87 12.51 11.22
N SER A 112 -5.54 13.66 11.27
CA SER A 112 -6.14 14.31 10.10
C SER A 112 -5.20 15.43 9.66
N HIS A 113 -4.80 15.45 8.40
CA HIS A 113 -4.00 16.54 7.82
C HIS A 113 -4.80 17.24 6.71
N ASP A 114 -5.84 17.97 7.11
CA ASP A 114 -6.74 18.65 6.17
C ASP A 114 -6.08 19.85 5.46
N GLU A 115 -5.08 20.48 6.08
CA GLU A 115 -4.38 21.65 5.52
C GLU A 115 -3.15 21.30 4.66
N ARG A 116 -2.63 20.07 4.78
CA ARG A 116 -1.44 19.60 4.07
C ARG A 116 -1.64 18.15 3.64
N PRO A 117 -2.43 17.91 2.59
CA PRO A 117 -2.81 16.56 2.21
C PRO A 117 -1.61 15.79 1.68
N VAL A 118 -1.61 14.49 1.97
CA VAL A 118 -0.81 13.50 1.25
C VAL A 118 -1.74 12.85 0.25
N ASN A 119 -1.55 13.17 -1.03
CA ASN A 119 -2.34 12.65 -2.13
C ASN A 119 -1.55 11.57 -2.86
N ILE A 120 -2.12 10.38 -2.97
CA ILE A 120 -1.50 9.26 -3.70
C ILE A 120 -2.39 8.85 -4.87
N HIS A 121 -1.85 8.90 -6.07
CA HIS A 121 -2.49 8.36 -7.25
C HIS A 121 -2.00 6.93 -7.50
N PHE A 122 -2.90 5.97 -7.28
CA PHE A 122 -2.64 4.56 -7.54
C PHE A 122 -3.05 4.17 -8.95
N THR A 123 -2.18 3.45 -9.66
CA THR A 123 -2.50 2.81 -10.93
C THR A 123 -2.30 1.31 -10.79
N PHE A 124 -3.39 0.54 -10.89
CA PHE A 124 -3.35 -0.92 -10.75
C PHE A 124 -3.57 -1.62 -12.09
N ARG A 125 -2.75 -2.65 -12.36
CA ARG A 125 -2.94 -3.56 -13.49
C ARG A 125 -2.80 -4.99 -13.00
N THR A 126 -3.91 -5.65 -12.68
CA THR A 126 -3.88 -7.04 -12.17
C THR A 126 -4.55 -8.00 -13.14
N GLY A 127 -3.88 -9.12 -13.40
CA GLY A 127 -4.40 -10.21 -14.22
C GLY A 127 -5.40 -11.08 -13.44
N LEU A 128 -4.90 -11.78 -12.43
CA LEU A 128 -5.66 -12.62 -11.50
C LEU A 128 -5.38 -12.15 -10.06
N GLY A 129 -6.41 -11.73 -9.33
CA GLY A 129 -6.30 -11.23 -7.95
C GLY A 129 -6.99 -9.87 -7.74
N GLY A 130 -7.48 -9.67 -6.52
CA GLY A 130 -8.15 -8.43 -6.11
C GLY A 130 -7.19 -7.31 -5.74
N VAL A 131 -7.75 -6.14 -5.48
CA VAL A 131 -7.05 -5.02 -4.86
C VAL A 131 -7.76 -4.69 -3.55
N ASP A 132 -7.06 -4.87 -2.43
CA ASP A 132 -7.55 -4.59 -1.09
C ASP A 132 -6.80 -3.38 -0.51
N ILE A 133 -7.56 -2.39 -0.06
CA ILE A 133 -7.00 -1.19 0.57
C ILE A 133 -7.49 -1.12 2.01
N TYR A 134 -6.56 -1.16 2.94
CA TYR A 134 -6.81 -1.01 4.37
C TYR A 134 -6.37 0.39 4.80
N LYS A 135 -7.26 1.16 5.40
CA LYS A 135 -7.01 2.53 5.85
C LYS A 135 -7.48 2.74 7.29
N LEU A 136 -6.69 3.44 8.11
CA LEU A 136 -7.04 3.75 9.51
C LEU A 136 -8.07 4.89 9.68
#